data_AF-A0A349E3U0-F1
#
_entry.id   AF-A0A349E3U0-F1
#
_cell.length_a   1.000
_cell.length_b   1.000
_cell.length_c   1.000
_cell.angle_alpha   90.00
_cell.angle_beta   90.00
_cell.angle_gamma   90.00
#
_symmetry.space_group_name_H-M   'P 1'
#
loop_
_entity.id
_entity.type
_entity.pdbx_description
1 polymer ?
#
loop_
_entity_poly.entity_id
_entity_poly.type
_entity_poly.pdbx_seq_one_letter_code
_entity_poly.pdbx_strand_id
1 'polypeptide(L)'
;MNYLISLLLICYISQAGLAQNRKIHLPKSRGSDTPETFWYSLLQERIKKFELSHLQDSPHQFHLRLWTGNEILDIWKNQQNILEGSLIMWAKEYADGPSRHFFKKYQVSSNQVAQVKNLIDSTQVLTIPSDSEIAKWRFGCDGITYKIEFSDAKNYYFKTYWTPSIQKDVAEAKIMRYFIQKIREKVNYELLWRAFTPHIPYPSYIIGDGSYASVAVWSQEKINLYRQKRREYLKSLKKKKRKK
;
A
#
# COMPACT_ATOMS: atom_id res chain seq x y z
N MET A 1 -50.79 -3.58 8.44
CA MET A 1 -49.76 -4.17 7.54
C MET A 1 -48.97 -3.12 6.76
N ASN A 2 -49.60 -2.04 6.29
CA ASN A 2 -48.93 -0.98 5.50
C ASN A 2 -47.84 -0.19 6.26
N TYR A 3 -48.01 0.05 7.57
CA TYR A 3 -47.02 0.78 8.38
C TYR A 3 -45.68 0.07 8.53
N LEU A 4 -45.66 -1.27 8.52
CA LEU A 4 -44.43 -2.05 8.67
C LEU A 4 -43.54 -1.96 7.42
N ILE A 5 -44.18 -1.92 6.24
CA ILE A 5 -43.51 -1.78 4.94
C ILE A 5 -42.92 -0.37 4.81
N SER A 6 -43.66 0.66 5.24
CA SER A 6 -43.16 2.04 5.25
C SER A 6 -41.95 2.23 6.17
N LEU A 7 -41.94 1.61 7.36
CA LEU A 7 -40.81 1.65 8.30
C LEU A 7 -39.56 0.97 7.74
N LEU A 8 -39.72 -0.20 7.10
CA LEU A 8 -38.62 -0.90 6.44
C LEU A 8 -38.03 -0.11 5.26
N LEU A 9 -38.87 0.60 4.47
CA LEU A 9 -38.40 1.46 3.39
C LEU A 9 -37.62 2.68 3.90
N ILE A 10 -38.05 3.30 5.00
CA ILE A 10 -37.34 4.44 5.61
C ILE A 10 -35.98 3.99 6.17
N CYS A 11 -35.91 2.80 6.78
CA CYS A 11 -34.63 2.21 7.20
C CYS A 11 -33.71 1.90 6.00
N TYR A 12 -34.25 1.41 4.88
CA TYR A 12 -33.45 1.12 3.67
C TYR A 12 -32.89 2.39 3.02
N ILE A 13 -33.67 3.47 2.96
CA ILE A 13 -33.23 4.77 2.42
C ILE A 13 -32.16 5.40 3.33
N SER A 14 -32.25 5.21 4.66
CA SER A 14 -31.23 5.69 5.59
C SER A 14 -29.89 4.95 5.49
N GLN A 15 -29.88 3.71 5.00
CA GLN A 15 -28.64 2.95 4.78
C GLN A 15 -27.95 3.30 3.45
N ALA A 16 -28.69 3.80 2.45
CA ALA A 16 -28.13 4.24 1.17
C ALA A 16 -27.42 5.62 1.25
N GLY A 17 -27.62 6.37 2.33
CA GLY A 17 -27.09 7.73 2.52
C GLY A 17 -25.64 7.83 3.05
N LEU A 18 -24.95 6.72 3.27
CA LEU A 18 -23.58 6.72 3.84
C LEU A 18 -22.47 6.44 2.83
N ALA A 19 -22.73 6.63 1.53
CA ALA A 19 -21.65 6.88 0.58
C ALA A 19 -21.11 8.29 0.84
N GLN A 20 -20.21 8.43 1.83
CA GLN A 20 -19.50 9.69 2.05
C GLN A 20 -18.62 9.95 0.82
N ASN A 21 -19.12 10.76 -0.11
CA ASN A 21 -18.34 11.25 -1.23
C ASN A 21 -17.22 12.13 -0.69
N ARG A 22 -16.05 11.51 -0.45
CA ARG A 22 -14.85 12.23 -0.04
C ARG A 22 -14.34 13.08 -1.18
N LYS A 23 -13.91 14.30 -0.86
CA LYS A 23 -13.16 15.11 -1.82
C LYS A 23 -11.80 14.45 -2.07
N ILE A 24 -11.54 14.12 -3.33
CA ILE A 24 -10.29 13.50 -3.77
C ILE A 24 -9.26 14.60 -4.05
N HIS A 25 -8.10 14.49 -3.41
CA HIS A 25 -6.95 15.37 -3.58
C HIS A 25 -5.77 14.56 -4.13
N LEU A 26 -5.51 14.72 -5.42
CA LEU A 26 -4.37 14.12 -6.09
C LEU A 26 -3.26 15.16 -6.28
N PRO A 27 -1.99 14.74 -6.36
CA PRO A 27 -0.88 15.66 -6.62
C PRO A 27 -1.06 16.38 -7.94
N LYS A 28 -0.67 17.66 -7.99
CA LYS A 28 -0.65 18.44 -9.23
C LYS A 28 0.63 18.15 -10.01
N SER A 29 0.51 18.04 -11.33
CA SER A 29 1.68 17.90 -12.22
C SER A 29 2.37 19.24 -12.46
N ARG A 30 3.69 19.20 -12.63
CA ARG A 30 4.48 20.29 -13.23
C ARG A 30 4.51 20.17 -14.77
N GLY A 31 3.35 20.19 -15.44
CA GLY A 31 3.27 20.16 -16.92
C GLY A 31 2.28 19.16 -17.52
N SER A 32 2.33 18.99 -18.84
CA SER A 32 1.31 18.31 -19.66
C SER A 32 1.31 16.78 -19.62
N ASP A 33 2.38 16.15 -19.13
CA ASP A 33 2.44 14.69 -18.98
C ASP A 33 2.71 14.39 -17.51
N THR A 34 1.77 13.72 -16.83
CA THR A 34 1.67 13.77 -15.35
C THR A 34 2.11 12.43 -14.72
N PRO A 35 3.35 12.30 -14.21
CA PRO A 35 3.81 11.15 -13.43
C PRO A 35 2.86 10.75 -12.28
N GLU A 36 2.03 11.67 -11.82
CA GLU A 36 1.18 11.53 -10.64
C GLU A 36 -0.10 10.73 -10.94
N THR A 37 -0.68 10.88 -12.14
CA THR A 37 -1.78 10.00 -12.60
C THR A 37 -1.28 8.57 -12.84
N PHE A 38 -0.04 8.43 -13.30
CA PHE A 38 0.63 7.14 -13.42
C PHE A 38 0.76 6.45 -12.06
N TRP A 39 1.27 7.14 -11.03
CA TRP A 39 1.41 6.56 -9.70
C TRP A 39 0.06 6.19 -9.08
N TYR A 40 -0.96 7.02 -9.28
CA TYR A 40 -2.31 6.74 -8.79
C TYR A 40 -2.93 5.53 -9.50
N SER A 41 -2.77 5.41 -10.82
CA SER A 41 -3.23 4.25 -11.59
C SER A 41 -2.53 2.96 -11.14
N LEU A 42 -1.20 2.99 -11.01
CA LEU A 42 -0.41 1.87 -10.52
C LEU A 42 -0.82 1.46 -9.10
N LEU A 43 -1.16 2.44 -8.26
CA LEU A 43 -1.72 2.19 -6.93
C LEU A 43 -3.04 1.43 -7.02
N GLN A 44 -3.99 1.84 -7.88
CA GLN A 44 -5.28 1.15 -8.04
C GLN A 44 -5.11 -0.31 -8.43
N GLU A 45 -4.18 -0.61 -9.34
CA GLU A 45 -3.86 -1.99 -9.72
C GLU A 45 -3.34 -2.81 -8.53
N ARG A 46 -2.50 -2.20 -7.68
CA ARG A 46 -1.95 -2.85 -6.48
C ARG A 46 -2.99 -3.08 -5.41
N ILE A 47 -3.89 -2.12 -5.18
CA ILE A 47 -5.00 -2.26 -4.23
C ILE A 47 -5.80 -3.51 -4.57
N LYS A 48 -6.20 -3.68 -5.84
CA LYS A 48 -6.90 -4.88 -6.31
C LYS A 48 -6.09 -6.16 -6.11
N LYS A 49 -4.79 -6.09 -6.35
CA LYS A 49 -3.88 -7.24 -6.31
C LYS A 49 -3.61 -7.76 -4.91
N PHE A 50 -3.60 -6.87 -3.92
CA PHE A 50 -3.42 -7.21 -2.51
C PHE A 50 -4.76 -7.31 -1.76
N GLU A 51 -5.87 -7.31 -2.49
CA GLU A 51 -7.23 -7.42 -1.94
C GLU A 51 -7.50 -6.35 -0.86
N LEU A 52 -6.96 -5.15 -1.08
CA LEU A 52 -7.12 -4.01 -0.21
C LEU A 52 -8.39 -3.24 -0.57
N SER A 53 -9.04 -2.64 0.43
CA SER A 53 -10.08 -1.65 0.19
C SER A 53 -9.47 -0.33 -0.30
N HIS A 54 -10.20 0.37 -1.16
CA HIS A 54 -9.87 1.74 -1.54
C HIS A 54 -10.09 2.68 -0.36
N LEU A 55 -9.11 3.55 -0.07
CA LEU A 55 -9.20 4.47 1.07
C LEU A 55 -10.22 5.59 0.87
N GLN A 56 -10.52 5.93 -0.39
CA GLN A 56 -11.60 6.87 -0.75
C GLN A 56 -12.97 6.37 -0.24
N ASP A 57 -13.14 5.05 -0.18
CA ASP A 57 -14.38 4.36 0.22
C ASP A 57 -14.30 3.86 1.68
N SER A 58 -13.26 4.26 2.42
CA SER A 58 -13.05 3.76 3.78
C SER A 58 -14.23 4.16 4.69
N PRO A 59 -14.71 3.29 5.59
CA PRO A 59 -15.72 3.70 6.57
C PRO A 59 -15.13 4.47 7.76
N HIS A 60 -13.81 4.63 7.80
CA HIS A 60 -13.10 5.16 8.95
C HIS A 60 -12.97 6.70 8.90
N GLN A 61 -13.06 7.34 10.07
CA GLN A 61 -12.81 8.78 10.21
C GLN A 61 -11.31 9.14 10.12
N PHE A 62 -10.45 8.12 10.23
CA PHE A 62 -9.02 8.22 10.04
C PHE A 62 -8.54 6.90 9.45
N HIS A 63 -7.92 6.95 8.27
CA HIS A 63 -7.22 5.83 7.67
C HIS A 63 -5.99 6.34 6.93
N LEU A 64 -4.82 5.91 7.37
CA LEU A 64 -3.56 6.16 6.71
C LEU A 64 -3.02 4.85 6.13
N ARG A 65 -2.59 4.89 4.88
CA ARG A 65 -1.83 3.82 4.25
C ARG A 65 -0.52 4.36 3.71
N LEU A 66 0.59 3.86 4.24
CA LEU A 66 1.94 4.16 3.76
C LEU A 66 2.43 3.01 2.88
N TRP A 67 2.72 3.31 1.62
CA TRP A 67 3.40 2.41 0.71
C TRP A 67 4.88 2.75 0.66
N THR A 68 5.71 1.76 0.95
CA THR A 68 7.15 1.83 0.71
C THR A 68 7.51 0.97 -0.49
N GLY A 69 8.81 0.74 -0.72
CA GLY A 69 9.26 -0.14 -1.79
C GLY A 69 8.76 -1.57 -1.63
N ASN A 70 8.57 -2.07 -0.41
CA ASN A 70 8.30 -3.49 -0.16
C ASN A 70 7.35 -3.79 1.01
N GLU A 71 6.84 -2.77 1.69
CA GLU A 71 5.77 -2.92 2.67
C GLU A 71 4.64 -1.92 2.46
N ILE A 72 3.49 -2.28 3.01
CA ILE A 72 2.28 -1.44 3.09
C ILE A 72 1.87 -1.41 4.54
N LEU A 73 1.91 -0.24 5.17
CA LEU A 73 1.43 -0.04 6.54
C LEU A 73 0.07 0.65 6.51
N ASP A 74 -0.96 -0.06 6.99
CA ASP A 74 -2.29 0.49 7.23
C ASP A 74 -2.44 0.81 8.72
N ILE A 75 -2.96 2.00 9.02
CA ILE A 75 -3.41 2.39 10.35
C ILE A 75 -4.76 3.08 10.22
N TRP A 76 -5.75 2.63 10.98
CA TRP A 76 -7.10 3.19 10.94
C TRP A 76 -7.71 3.28 12.33
N LYS A 77 -8.75 4.11 12.46
CA LYS A 77 -9.66 4.10 13.62
C LYS A 77 -10.89 3.26 13.29
N ASN A 78 -11.15 2.23 14.07
CA ASN A 78 -12.37 1.44 13.93
C ASN A 78 -13.61 2.23 14.43
N GLN A 79 -14.79 1.60 14.37
CA GLN A 79 -16.06 2.23 14.76
C GLN A 79 -16.12 2.61 16.25
N GLN A 80 -15.33 1.94 17.09
CA GLN A 80 -15.18 2.18 18.52
C GLN A 80 -14.10 3.23 18.83
N ASN A 81 -13.59 3.94 17.81
CA ASN A 81 -12.47 4.89 17.91
C ASN A 81 -11.15 4.29 18.40
N ILE A 82 -10.99 2.97 18.33
CA ILE A 82 -9.75 2.27 18.66
C ILE A 82 -8.84 2.29 17.44
N LEU A 83 -7.56 2.61 17.67
CA LEU A 83 -6.53 2.57 16.64
C LEU A 83 -6.09 1.11 16.39
N GLU A 84 -6.17 0.71 15.14
CA GLU A 84 -5.73 -0.59 14.64
C GLU A 84 -4.73 -0.39 13.50
N GLY A 85 -3.94 -1.41 13.22
CA GLY A 85 -3.01 -1.35 12.11
C GLY A 85 -2.55 -2.71 11.65
N SER A 86 -2.07 -2.74 10.41
CA SER A 86 -1.53 -3.95 9.80
C SER A 86 -0.40 -3.61 8.85
N LEU A 87 0.57 -4.52 8.75
CA LEU A 87 1.69 -4.40 7.84
C LEU A 87 1.63 -5.54 6.83
N ILE A 88 1.62 -5.22 5.54
CA ILE A 88 1.70 -6.20 4.47
C ILE A 88 3.10 -6.16 3.90
N MET A 89 3.74 -7.33 3.82
CA MET A 89 4.98 -7.53 3.08
C MET A 89 4.72 -8.39 1.87
N TRP A 90 5.41 -8.12 0.77
CA TRP A 90 5.16 -8.82 -0.48
C TRP A 90 6.41 -9.07 -1.33
N ALA A 91 6.32 -10.12 -2.14
CA ALA A 91 7.31 -10.51 -3.12
C ALA A 91 6.63 -10.94 -4.43
N LYS A 92 7.32 -10.70 -5.54
CA LYS A 92 6.89 -11.07 -6.89
C LYS A 92 7.80 -12.18 -7.41
N GLU A 93 7.21 -13.21 -8.00
CA GLU A 93 7.95 -14.26 -8.69
C GLU A 93 8.77 -13.69 -9.86
N TYR A 94 10.06 -14.01 -9.88
CA TYR A 94 10.95 -13.70 -11.00
C TYR A 94 11.10 -14.95 -11.87
N ALA A 95 10.35 -14.99 -12.97
CA ALA A 95 10.32 -16.09 -13.93
C ALA A 95 9.77 -15.60 -15.28
N ASP A 96 10.01 -16.38 -16.34
CA ASP A 96 9.46 -16.07 -17.65
C ASP A 96 7.91 -16.09 -17.65
N GLY A 97 7.33 -15.08 -18.30
CA GLY A 97 5.89 -14.91 -18.43
C GLY A 97 5.23 -14.23 -17.22
N PRO A 98 3.92 -14.43 -16.99
CA PRO A 98 3.17 -13.73 -15.95
C PRO A 98 3.67 -14.07 -14.55
N SER A 99 4.11 -13.09 -13.77
CA SER A 99 4.57 -13.29 -12.38
C SER A 99 3.41 -13.52 -11.41
N ARG A 100 3.60 -14.47 -10.49
CA ARG A 100 2.77 -14.62 -9.28
C ARG A 100 3.22 -13.66 -8.18
N HIS A 101 2.32 -13.35 -7.27
CA HIS A 101 2.58 -12.47 -6.12
C HIS A 101 2.33 -13.26 -4.85
N PHE A 102 3.20 -13.07 -3.88
CA PHE A 102 3.08 -13.62 -2.55
C PHE A 102 3.10 -12.46 -1.57
N PHE A 103 2.15 -12.42 -0.65
CA PHE A 103 2.12 -11.43 0.41
C PHE A 103 1.65 -12.08 1.71
N LYS A 104 2.06 -11.48 2.82
CA LYS A 104 1.57 -11.81 4.15
C LYS A 104 1.20 -10.53 4.87
N LYS A 105 0.07 -10.58 5.58
CA LYS A 105 -0.41 -9.52 6.46
C LYS A 105 -0.02 -9.86 7.90
N TYR A 106 0.59 -8.91 8.59
CA TYR A 106 0.95 -8.98 10.00
C TYR A 106 0.13 -7.96 10.76
N GLN A 107 -0.41 -8.34 11.91
CA GLN A 107 -1.07 -7.40 12.80
C GLN A 107 -0.02 -6.50 13.47
N VAL A 108 -0.26 -5.19 13.48
CA VAL A 108 0.56 -4.24 14.24
C VAL A 108 -0.07 -4.09 15.62
N SER A 109 0.72 -4.20 16.68
CA SER A 109 0.20 -4.10 18.05
C SER A 109 -0.33 -2.70 18.36
N SER A 110 -1.31 -2.59 19.24
CA SER A 110 -1.91 -1.30 19.62
C SER A 110 -0.88 -0.27 20.12
N ASN A 111 0.14 -0.71 20.87
CA ASN A 111 1.25 0.14 21.30
C ASN A 111 2.03 0.70 20.09
N GLN A 112 2.41 -0.16 19.13
CA GLN A 112 3.11 0.29 17.92
C GLN A 112 2.24 1.24 17.10
N VAL A 113 0.95 0.96 16.97
CA VAL A 113 0.02 1.86 16.26
C VAL A 113 -0.04 3.22 16.94
N ALA A 114 -0.14 3.27 18.28
CA ALA A 114 -0.12 4.53 19.03
C ALA A 114 1.20 5.30 18.83
N GLN A 115 2.34 4.60 18.83
CA GLN A 115 3.63 5.23 18.57
C GLN A 115 3.74 5.80 17.14
N VAL A 116 3.16 5.13 16.14
CA VAL A 116 3.11 5.65 14.77
C VAL A 116 2.15 6.84 14.68
N LYS A 117 1.00 6.80 15.35
CA LYS A 117 0.08 7.94 15.40
C LYS A 117 0.73 9.18 16.01
N ASN A 118 1.44 9.02 17.13
CA ASN A 118 2.20 10.11 17.75
C ASN A 118 3.27 10.67 16.81
N LEU A 119 3.94 9.79 16.04
CA LEU A 119 4.94 10.22 15.05
C LEU A 119 4.30 11.00 13.88
N ILE A 120 3.13 10.58 13.40
CA ILE A 120 2.35 11.32 12.38
C ILE A 120 2.05 12.73 12.89
N ASP A 121 1.57 12.85 14.12
CA ASP A 121 1.19 14.13 14.72
C ASP A 121 2.42 15.02 14.97
N SER A 122 3.49 14.47 15.54
CA SER A 122 4.69 15.24 15.90
C SER A 122 5.47 15.73 14.69
N THR A 123 5.46 14.97 13.60
CA THR A 123 6.14 15.35 12.34
C THR A 123 5.27 16.21 11.43
N GLN A 124 3.95 16.26 11.71
CA GLN A 124 2.96 16.85 10.82
C GLN A 124 3.08 16.35 9.37
N VAL A 125 3.50 15.10 9.16
CA VAL A 125 3.84 14.58 7.82
C VAL A 125 2.69 14.71 6.81
N LEU A 126 1.44 14.69 7.28
CA LEU A 126 0.25 14.82 6.43
C LEU A 126 0.06 16.22 5.85
N THR A 127 0.69 17.25 6.41
CA THR A 127 0.63 18.63 5.89
C THR A 127 1.63 18.85 4.76
N ILE A 128 2.68 18.03 4.68
CA ILE A 128 3.70 18.11 3.63
C ILE A 128 3.05 17.86 2.26
N PRO A 129 3.17 18.76 1.28
CA PRO A 129 2.60 18.56 -0.05
C PRO A 129 3.32 17.43 -0.80
N SER A 130 2.81 16.99 -1.95
CA SER A 130 3.50 15.97 -2.75
C SER A 130 4.85 16.49 -3.25
N ASP A 131 5.80 15.59 -3.55
CA ASP A 131 7.10 15.95 -4.14
C ASP A 131 7.02 16.85 -5.38
N SER A 132 6.04 16.62 -6.26
CA SER A 132 5.76 17.48 -7.42
C SER A 132 5.43 18.93 -7.06
N GLU A 133 4.99 19.20 -5.83
CA GLU A 133 4.60 20.52 -5.32
C GLU A 133 5.66 21.13 -4.40
N ILE A 134 6.71 20.40 -4.02
CA ILE A 134 7.80 20.89 -3.17
C ILE A 134 8.91 21.52 -4.02
N ALA A 135 9.20 22.80 -3.78
CA ALA A 135 10.27 23.50 -4.47
C ALA A 135 11.63 22.78 -4.29
N LYS A 136 12.41 22.72 -5.37
CA LYS A 136 13.73 22.06 -5.42
C LYS A 136 13.74 20.54 -5.20
N TRP A 137 12.58 19.87 -5.12
CA TRP A 137 12.54 18.41 -5.15
C TRP A 137 13.02 17.90 -6.51
N ARG A 138 14.09 17.10 -6.52
CA ARG A 138 14.69 16.55 -7.74
C ARG A 138 14.20 15.13 -7.97
N PHE A 139 13.99 14.75 -9.22
CA PHE A 139 13.66 13.39 -9.64
C PHE A 139 14.86 12.73 -10.31
N GLY A 140 14.88 11.41 -10.37
CA GLY A 140 15.95 10.64 -11.01
C GLY A 140 15.54 9.21 -11.32
N CYS A 141 16.52 8.40 -11.75
CA CYS A 141 16.35 6.97 -12.03
C CYS A 141 16.67 6.13 -10.78
N ASP A 142 16.12 4.92 -10.68
CA ASP A 142 16.48 3.92 -9.66
C ASP A 142 16.32 4.36 -8.20
N GLY A 143 15.24 5.10 -7.92
CA GLY A 143 14.85 5.51 -6.57
C GLY A 143 13.66 4.75 -6.01
N ILE A 144 13.33 5.02 -4.74
CA ILE A 144 12.11 4.52 -4.09
C ILE A 144 11.09 5.66 -4.04
N THR A 145 9.94 5.46 -4.67
CA THR A 145 8.79 6.38 -4.55
C THR A 145 7.89 5.91 -3.42
N TYR A 146 7.99 6.57 -2.27
CA TYR A 146 7.05 6.41 -1.17
C TYR A 146 5.71 7.02 -1.52
N LYS A 147 4.62 6.41 -1.05
CA LYS A 147 3.27 6.92 -1.30
C LYS A 147 2.51 6.96 0.01
N ILE A 148 1.88 8.08 0.30
CA ILE A 148 0.99 8.23 1.44
C ILE A 148 -0.43 8.41 0.91
N GLU A 149 -1.29 7.47 1.26
CA GLU A 149 -2.73 7.66 1.19
C GLU A 149 -3.24 8.04 2.58
N PHE A 150 -4.12 9.02 2.64
CA PHE A 150 -4.77 9.43 3.87
C PHE A 150 -6.23 9.76 3.61
N SER A 151 -7.12 9.23 4.46
CA SER A 151 -8.55 9.42 4.39
C SER A 151 -9.08 9.86 5.74
N ASP A 152 -9.84 10.96 5.75
CA ASP A 152 -10.60 11.44 6.90
C ASP A 152 -12.11 11.41 6.59
N ALA A 153 -12.96 11.99 7.42
CA ALA A 153 -14.41 11.99 7.21
C ALA A 153 -14.87 12.75 5.94
N LYS A 154 -14.04 13.59 5.34
CA LYS A 154 -14.40 14.51 4.25
C LYS A 154 -13.48 14.41 3.04
N ASN A 155 -12.25 13.96 3.21
CA ASN A 155 -11.20 14.07 2.22
C ASN A 155 -10.45 12.75 2.07
N TYR A 156 -9.99 12.51 0.85
CA TYR A 156 -9.00 11.51 0.51
C TYR A 156 -7.81 12.20 -0.15
N TYR A 157 -6.60 11.88 0.30
CA TYR A 157 -5.35 12.43 -0.19
C TYR A 157 -4.47 11.31 -0.69
N PHE A 158 -3.84 11.53 -1.84
CA PHE A 158 -2.74 10.71 -2.34
C PHE A 158 -1.52 11.61 -2.55
N LYS A 159 -0.37 11.22 -2.01
CA LYS A 159 0.88 11.99 -2.12
C LYS A 159 2.06 11.05 -2.42
N THR A 160 3.01 11.54 -3.22
CA THR A 160 4.21 10.81 -3.60
C THR A 160 5.46 11.52 -3.10
N TYR A 161 6.49 10.73 -2.80
CA TYR A 161 7.80 11.23 -2.36
C TYR A 161 8.92 10.37 -2.93
N TRP A 162 9.54 10.84 -4.01
CA TRP A 162 10.67 10.16 -4.63
C TRP A 162 11.96 10.37 -3.83
N THR A 163 12.50 9.29 -3.29
CA THR A 163 13.80 9.18 -2.60
C THR A 163 14.18 10.39 -1.72
N PRO A 164 13.47 10.63 -0.59
CA PRO A 164 13.78 11.77 0.30
C PRO A 164 15.22 11.78 0.81
N SER A 165 15.88 10.62 0.89
CA SER A 165 17.24 10.48 1.40
C SER A 165 18.31 11.22 0.60
N ILE A 166 18.08 11.52 -0.68
CA ILE A 166 19.04 12.24 -1.54
C ILE A 166 18.74 13.74 -1.66
N GLN A 167 17.63 14.22 -1.11
CA GLN A 167 17.21 15.62 -1.15
C GLN A 167 17.81 16.40 0.03
N LYS A 168 19.13 16.53 0.08
CA LYS A 168 19.86 17.08 1.25
C LYS A 168 19.42 18.51 1.66
N ASP A 169 19.01 19.31 0.67
CA ASP A 169 18.72 20.74 0.83
C ASP A 169 17.22 21.07 0.88
N VAL A 170 16.36 20.05 1.00
CA VAL A 170 14.89 20.18 1.07
C VAL A 170 14.43 19.82 2.48
N ALA A 171 13.78 20.76 3.18
CA ALA A 171 13.40 20.60 4.59
C ALA A 171 12.36 19.49 4.77
N GLU A 172 11.35 19.45 3.90
CA GLU A 172 10.30 18.45 3.83
C GLU A 172 10.86 17.05 3.65
N ALA A 173 11.93 16.90 2.86
CA ALA A 173 12.56 15.62 2.64
C ALA A 173 13.27 15.09 3.89
N LYS A 174 13.84 15.97 4.73
CA LYS A 174 14.42 15.57 6.03
C LYS A 174 13.35 15.01 6.96
N ILE A 175 12.19 15.66 7.01
CA ILE A 175 11.03 15.21 7.80
C ILE A 175 10.53 13.86 7.26
N MET A 176 10.31 13.75 5.94
CA MET A 176 9.83 12.52 5.31
C MET A 176 10.79 11.34 5.52
N ARG A 177 12.10 11.57 5.38
CA ARG A 177 13.14 10.56 5.66
C ARG A 177 13.07 10.10 7.12
N TYR A 178 13.01 11.04 8.06
CA TYR A 178 12.90 10.72 9.49
C TYR A 178 11.63 9.91 9.78
N PHE A 179 10.49 10.35 9.23
CA PHE A 179 9.20 9.69 9.37
C PHE A 179 9.24 8.23 8.90
N ILE A 180 9.71 7.98 7.67
CA ILE A 180 9.81 6.63 7.08
C ILE A 180 10.74 5.73 7.92
N GLN A 181 11.91 6.24 8.31
CA GLN A 181 12.86 5.49 9.13
C GLN A 181 12.23 5.11 10.48
N LYS A 182 11.63 6.07 11.17
CA LYS A 182 11.03 5.84 12.49
C LYS A 182 9.80 4.96 12.45
N ILE A 183 9.03 4.97 11.37
CA ILE A 183 7.95 3.99 11.20
C ILE A 183 8.51 2.57 11.16
N ARG A 184 9.53 2.31 10.34
CA ARG A 184 10.12 0.96 10.20
C ARG A 184 10.68 0.44 11.52
N GLU A 185 11.34 1.31 12.29
CA GLU A 185 11.78 1.00 13.65
C GLU A 185 10.60 0.63 14.55
N LYS A 186 9.56 1.48 14.61
CA LYS A 186 8.40 1.29 15.50
C LYS A 186 7.59 0.02 15.19
N VAL A 187 7.42 -0.33 13.91
CA VAL A 187 6.67 -1.53 13.50
C VAL A 187 7.53 -2.80 13.52
N ASN A 188 8.77 -2.74 14.04
CA ASN A 188 9.72 -3.85 14.08
C ASN A 188 9.89 -4.52 12.70
N TYR A 189 10.04 -3.69 11.66
CA TYR A 189 10.11 -4.16 10.28
C TYR A 189 11.13 -5.29 10.09
N GLU A 190 12.36 -5.14 10.62
CA GLU A 190 13.43 -6.11 10.44
C GLU A 190 13.10 -7.50 11.02
N LEU A 191 12.36 -7.54 12.13
CA LEU A 191 11.90 -8.79 12.74
C LEU A 191 10.85 -9.46 11.86
N LEU A 192 9.85 -8.69 11.40
CA LEU A 192 8.80 -9.19 10.53
C LEU A 192 9.35 -9.64 9.17
N TRP A 193 10.37 -8.96 8.67
CA TRP A 193 11.06 -9.30 7.44
C TRP A 193 11.72 -10.69 7.55
N ARG A 194 12.48 -10.93 8.63
CA ARG A 194 13.08 -12.24 8.91
C ARG A 194 12.04 -13.35 9.03
N ALA A 195 10.86 -13.05 9.56
CA ALA A 195 9.74 -14.00 9.60
C ALA A 195 9.11 -14.21 8.22
N PHE A 196 9.04 -13.19 7.37
CA PHE A 196 8.43 -13.26 6.03
C PHE A 196 9.25 -14.06 5.02
N THR A 197 10.55 -13.78 4.90
CA THR A 197 11.41 -14.29 3.82
C THR A 197 11.39 -15.83 3.68
N PRO A 198 11.43 -16.64 4.77
CA PRO A 198 11.41 -18.10 4.67
C PRO A 198 10.15 -18.67 4.01
N HIS A 199 9.05 -17.89 3.99
CA HIS A 199 7.78 -18.33 3.43
C HIS A 199 7.60 -18.00 1.95
N ILE A 200 8.53 -17.27 1.34
CA ILE A 200 8.42 -16.89 -0.08
C ILE A 200 8.47 -18.18 -0.94
N PRO A 201 7.42 -18.50 -1.71
CA PRO A 201 7.27 -19.78 -2.38
C PRO A 201 7.89 -19.77 -3.79
N TYR A 202 8.96 -19.00 -4.00
CA TYR A 202 9.62 -18.83 -5.28
C TYR A 202 11.13 -19.06 -5.15
N PRO A 203 11.77 -19.80 -6.07
CA PRO A 203 13.21 -19.97 -6.08
C PRO A 203 13.94 -18.70 -6.52
N SER A 204 13.28 -17.85 -7.33
CA SER A 204 13.76 -16.51 -7.67
C SER A 204 12.60 -15.52 -7.56
N TYR A 205 12.84 -14.38 -6.90
CA TYR A 205 11.81 -13.40 -6.62
C TYR A 205 12.37 -11.99 -6.48
N ILE A 206 11.54 -11.00 -6.81
CA ILE A 206 11.77 -9.59 -6.53
C ILE A 206 11.03 -9.24 -5.24
N ILE A 207 11.70 -8.53 -4.34
CA ILE A 207 11.09 -8.03 -3.11
C ILE A 207 10.47 -6.68 -3.42
N GLY A 208 9.17 -6.55 -3.17
CA GLY A 208 8.47 -5.31 -3.46
C GLY A 208 8.67 -4.82 -4.90
N ASP A 209 8.97 -3.53 -5.02
CA ASP A 209 9.32 -2.82 -6.24
C ASP A 209 10.83 -2.81 -6.54
N GLY A 210 11.60 -3.69 -5.90
CA GLY A 210 13.05 -3.75 -6.07
C GLY A 210 13.47 -4.00 -7.51
N SER A 211 14.66 -3.50 -7.87
CA SER A 211 15.26 -3.68 -9.20
C SER A 211 16.07 -4.98 -9.36
N TYR A 212 16.26 -5.74 -8.29
CA TYR A 212 17.03 -6.98 -8.29
C TYR A 212 16.21 -8.19 -7.82
N ALA A 213 16.54 -9.34 -8.40
CA ALA A 213 15.99 -10.62 -7.99
C ALA A 213 16.87 -11.26 -6.91
N SER A 214 16.23 -11.82 -5.88
CA SER A 214 16.83 -12.70 -4.89
C SER A 214 16.62 -14.15 -5.31
N VAL A 215 17.63 -15.00 -5.10
CA VAL A 215 17.55 -16.45 -5.38
C VAL A 215 17.63 -17.22 -4.08
N ALA A 216 16.62 -18.04 -3.80
CA ALA A 216 16.62 -18.92 -2.65
C ALA A 216 17.37 -20.24 -2.95
N VAL A 217 18.19 -20.69 -2.02
CA VAL A 217 18.87 -21.99 -2.11
C VAL A 217 17.88 -23.09 -1.75
N TRP A 218 17.42 -23.84 -2.75
CA TRP A 218 16.43 -24.91 -2.62
C TRP A 218 16.98 -26.25 -3.06
N SER A 219 16.47 -27.34 -2.48
CA SER A 219 16.76 -28.70 -2.97
C SER A 219 16.20 -28.91 -4.38
N GLN A 220 16.81 -29.85 -5.12
CA GLN A 220 16.36 -30.20 -6.48
C GLN A 220 14.90 -30.66 -6.50
N GLU A 221 14.47 -31.40 -5.49
CA GLU A 221 13.08 -31.85 -5.33
C GLU A 221 12.12 -30.65 -5.24
N LYS A 222 12.44 -29.66 -4.39
CA LYS A 222 11.62 -28.45 -4.22
C LYS A 222 11.57 -27.62 -5.52
N ILE A 223 12.67 -27.55 -6.25
CA ILE A 223 12.74 -26.91 -7.58
C ILE A 223 11.83 -27.65 -8.58
N ASN A 224 11.86 -28.98 -8.60
CA ASN A 224 11.02 -29.78 -9.48
C ASN A 224 9.53 -29.59 -9.18
N LEU A 225 9.16 -29.61 -7.90
CA LEU A 225 7.79 -29.33 -7.45
C LEU A 225 7.33 -27.93 -7.86
N TYR A 226 8.19 -26.92 -7.70
CA TYR A 226 7.90 -25.57 -8.17
C TYR A 226 7.67 -25.51 -9.68
N ARG A 227 8.54 -26.15 -10.48
CA ARG A 227 8.40 -26.19 -11.95
C ARG A 227 7.10 -26.87 -12.37
N GLN A 228 6.67 -27.92 -11.68
CA GLN A 228 5.36 -28.53 -11.90
C GLN A 228 4.23 -27.54 -11.62
N LYS A 229 4.18 -26.94 -10.42
CA LYS A 229 3.16 -25.95 -10.04
C LYS A 229 3.12 -24.75 -10.99
N ARG A 230 4.28 -24.31 -11.48
CA ARG A 230 4.39 -23.22 -12.47
C ARG A 230 3.79 -23.60 -13.82
N ARG A 231 4.03 -24.82 -14.32
CA ARG A 231 3.44 -25.31 -15.57
C ARG A 231 1.91 -25.37 -15.47
N GLU A 232 1.38 -25.85 -14.34
CA GLU A 232 -0.06 -25.89 -14.07
C GLU A 232 -0.68 -24.48 -14.06
N TYR A 233 -0.03 -23.53 -13.38
CA TYR A 233 -0.44 -22.13 -13.37
C TYR A 233 -0.51 -21.54 -14.79
N LEU A 234 0.53 -21.72 -15.61
CA LEU A 234 0.56 -21.21 -16.98
C LEU A 234 -0.55 -21.83 -17.86
N LYS A 235 -0.85 -23.12 -17.70
CA LYS A 235 -1.98 -23.78 -18.37
C LYS A 235 -3.32 -23.14 -17.95
N SER A 236 -3.49 -22.83 -16.65
CA SER A 236 -4.72 -22.21 -16.14
C SER A 236 -4.98 -20.82 -16.75
N LEU A 237 -3.93 -20.02 -16.97
CA LEU A 237 -4.04 -18.70 -17.59
C LEU A 237 -4.46 -18.80 -19.06
N LYS A 238 -3.88 -19.73 -19.82
CA LYS A 238 -4.27 -19.98 -21.22
C LYS A 238 -5.74 -20.37 -21.33
N LYS A 239 -6.24 -21.22 -20.42
CA LYS A 239 -7.66 -21.61 -20.37
C LYS A 239 -8.58 -20.42 -20.08
N LYS A 240 -8.21 -19.53 -19.14
CA LYS A 240 -8.98 -18.32 -18.86
C LYS A 240 -9.06 -17.36 -20.05
N LYS A 241 -7.97 -17.23 -20.83
CA LYS A 241 -7.96 -16.38 -22.04
C LYS A 241 -8.87 -16.89 -23.15
N ARG A 242 -9.01 -18.22 -23.32
CA ARG A 242 -9.92 -18.80 -24.32
C ARG A 242 -11.41 -18.70 -24.00
N LYS A 243 -11.74 -18.35 -22.74
CA LYS A 243 -13.13 -18.22 -22.27
C LYS A 243 -13.63 -16.78 -22.26
N LYS A 244 -12.75 -15.82 -22.52
CA LYS A 244 -13.08 -14.40 -22.69
C LYS A 244 -13.09 -14.09 -24.17
#